data_AF-A0A455B0I2-F1
#
_entry.id   AF-A0A455B0I2-F1
#
_cell.length_a   1.000
_cell.length_b   1.000
_cell.length_c   1.000
_cell.angle_alpha   90.00
_cell.angle_beta   90.00
_cell.angle_gamma   90.00
#
_symmetry.space_group_name_H-M   'P 1'
#
loop_
_entity.id
_entity.type
_entity.pdbx_description
1 polymer ?
#
loop_
_entity_poly.entity_id
_entity_poly.type
_entity_poly.pdbx_seq_one_letter_code
_entity_poly.pdbx_strand_id
1 'polypeptide(L)'
;MAYYSLIMRGHLNWLQLDRRVLEHDFPKKSGPVVLYFCVRFYIESISYLKDNATIELFFLNAKSCIYKELIDVDSEVVFELASYILQEAKGDFSR
;
A
#
# COMPACT_ATOMS: atom_id res chain seq x y z
N MET A 1 -5.53 1.79 16.69
CA MET A 1 -5.84 0.78 15.66
C MET A 1 -4.64 0.67 14.74
N ALA A 2 -4.22 -0.53 14.36
CA ALA A 2 -3.18 -0.70 13.35
C ALA A 2 -3.82 -0.64 11.96
N TYR A 3 -3.44 0.34 11.14
CA TYR A 3 -3.97 0.51 9.77
C TYR A 3 -3.30 -0.44 8.77
N TYR A 4 -2.13 -0.95 9.12
CA TYR A 4 -1.26 -1.72 8.26
C TYR A 4 -1.04 -3.14 8.80
N SER A 5 -0.69 -4.05 7.90
CA SER A 5 -0.36 -5.43 8.21
C SER A 5 0.59 -5.98 7.15
N LEU A 6 1.11 -7.18 7.39
CA LEU A 6 1.99 -7.87 6.45
C LEU A 6 1.18 -8.91 5.67
N ILE A 7 1.30 -8.89 4.34
CA ILE A 7 0.66 -9.84 3.43
C ILE A 7 1.72 -10.62 2.64
N MET A 8 1.45 -11.90 2.40
CA MET A 8 2.39 -12.76 1.66
C MET A 8 2.29 -12.53 0.15
N ARG A 9 3.42 -12.67 -0.57
CA ARG A 9 3.42 -12.62 -2.03
C ARG A 9 2.75 -13.86 -2.64
N GLY A 10 1.77 -13.66 -3.50
CA GLY A 10 1.10 -14.74 -4.25
C GLY A 10 0.09 -15.56 -3.44
N HIS A 11 -0.03 -15.29 -2.14
CA HIS A 11 -1.10 -15.76 -1.29
C HIS A 11 -1.64 -14.54 -0.56
N LEU A 12 -2.90 -14.17 -0.78
CA LEU A 12 -3.55 -13.01 -0.15
C LEU A 12 -3.86 -13.24 1.35
N ASN A 13 -2.92 -13.87 2.05
CA ASN A 13 -3.00 -14.24 3.44
C ASN A 13 -2.26 -13.20 4.27
N TRP A 14 -3.01 -12.50 5.11
CA TRP A 14 -2.45 -11.59 6.10
C TRP A 14 -1.88 -12.36 7.29
N LEU A 15 -0.74 -11.87 7.80
CA LEU A 15 -0.16 -12.38 9.05
C LEU A 15 -1.09 -12.08 10.23
N GLN A 16 -1.29 -13.10 11.05
CA GLN A 16 -2.04 -13.04 12.29
C GLN A 16 -1.09 -12.66 13.42
N LEU A 17 -1.41 -11.59 14.15
CA LEU A 17 -0.53 -11.01 15.16
C LEU A 17 -0.39 -11.89 16.41
N ASP A 18 -1.34 -12.77 16.64
CA ASP A 18 -1.40 -13.75 17.74
C ASP A 18 -0.65 -15.05 17.44
N ARG A 19 -0.03 -15.17 16.25
CA ARG A 19 0.66 -16.38 15.80
C ARG A 19 2.11 -16.06 15.40
N ARG A 20 3.04 -16.98 15.65
CA ARG A 20 4.44 -16.78 15.21
C ARG A 20 4.51 -16.79 13.70
N VAL A 21 5.45 -16.04 13.13
CA VAL A 21 5.63 -15.95 11.67
C VAL A 21 5.74 -17.34 11.07
N LEU A 22 6.71 -18.15 11.53
CA LEU A 22 6.97 -19.51 11.03
C LEU A 22 5.85 -20.53 11.24
N GLU A 23 4.85 -20.21 12.06
CA GLU A 23 3.69 -21.09 12.22
C GLU A 23 2.67 -20.87 11.10
N HIS A 24 2.75 -19.79 10.32
CA HIS A 24 1.87 -19.56 9.18
C HIS A 24 2.16 -20.53 8.03
N ASP A 25 1.14 -20.81 7.23
CA ASP A 25 1.27 -21.69 6.07
C ASP A 25 1.94 -20.94 4.89
N PHE A 26 3.27 -20.95 4.88
CA PHE A 26 4.05 -20.38 3.79
C PHE A 26 4.17 -21.37 2.61
N PRO A 27 4.24 -20.86 1.37
CA PRO A 27 4.55 -21.71 0.22
C PRO A 27 5.84 -22.47 0.46
N LYS A 28 5.84 -23.79 0.21
CA LYS A 28 7.01 -24.68 0.37
C LYS A 28 8.12 -24.45 -0.68
N LYS A 29 8.15 -23.26 -1.30
CA LYS A 29 9.16 -22.88 -2.29
C LYS A 29 10.48 -22.61 -1.56
N SER A 30 11.60 -23.04 -2.15
CA SER A 30 12.91 -22.71 -1.62
C SER A 30 13.20 -21.22 -1.81
N GLY A 31 13.75 -20.58 -0.76
CA GLY A 31 14.14 -19.17 -0.79
C GLY A 31 13.53 -18.33 0.34
N PRO A 32 13.85 -17.03 0.40
CA PRO A 32 13.32 -16.13 1.41
C PRO A 32 11.81 -15.93 1.24
N VAL A 33 11.09 -15.93 2.37
CA VAL A 33 9.69 -15.53 2.41
C VAL A 33 9.61 -14.01 2.17
N VAL A 34 8.85 -13.61 1.14
CA VAL A 34 8.62 -12.19 0.83
C VAL A 34 7.27 -11.77 1.41
N LEU A 35 7.33 -10.78 2.29
CA LEU A 35 6.18 -10.12 2.90
C LEU A 35 6.10 -8.68 2.39
N TYR A 36 4.88 -8.24 2.09
CA TYR A 36 4.61 -6.84 1.77
C TYR A 36 3.95 -6.16 2.95
N PHE A 37 4.45 -5.00 3.30
CA PHE A 37 3.80 -4.11 4.26
C PHE A 37 2.75 -3.28 3.51
N CYS A 38 1.48 -3.46 3.86
CA CYS A 38 0.36 -2.86 3.14
C CYS A 38 -0.67 -2.28 4.11
N VAL A 39 -1.43 -1.29 3.63
CA VAL A 39 -2.61 -0.79 4.33
C VAL A 39 -3.70 -1.87 4.23
N ARG A 40 -4.25 -2.27 5.38
CA ARG A 40 -5.33 -3.25 5.50
C ARG A 40 -6.65 -2.60 5.85
N PHE A 41 -6.62 -1.55 6.67
CA PHE A 41 -7.81 -0.86 7.14
C PHE A 41 -7.74 0.61 6.77
N TYR A 42 -8.70 1.05 5.97
CA TYR A 42 -8.87 2.45 5.62
C TYR A 42 -9.70 3.16 6.69
N ILE A 43 -9.50 4.47 6.77
CA ILE A 43 -10.28 5.37 7.61
C ILE A 43 -11.09 6.31 6.72
N GLU A 44 -12.07 6.97 7.32
CA GLU A 44 -12.96 7.89 6.62
C GLU A 44 -12.20 9.05 5.96
N SER A 45 -11.16 9.58 6.62
CA SER A 45 -10.35 10.66 6.05
C SER A 45 -8.90 10.58 6.49
N ILE A 46 -7.98 10.72 5.54
CA ILE A 46 -6.53 10.80 5.81
C ILE A 46 -6.15 12.01 6.67
N SER A 47 -7.00 13.04 6.74
CA SER A 47 -6.78 14.22 7.58
C SER A 47 -6.77 13.91 9.08
N TYR A 48 -7.32 12.75 9.48
CA TYR A 48 -7.28 12.28 10.86
C TYR A 48 -5.95 11.62 11.24
N LEU A 49 -5.07 11.33 10.27
CA LEU A 49 -3.75 10.77 10.51
C LEU A 49 -2.82 11.87 11.02
N LYS A 50 -2.13 11.60 12.14
CA LYS A 50 -1.18 12.54 12.75
C LYS A 50 0.26 12.36 12.28
N ASP A 51 0.58 11.17 11.77
CA ASP A 51 1.93 10.75 11.45
C ASP A 51 2.15 10.78 9.94
N ASN A 52 3.18 11.51 9.51
CA ASN A 52 3.48 11.71 8.09
C ASN A 52 3.84 10.40 7.39
N ALA A 53 4.56 9.49 8.07
CA ALA A 53 4.91 8.19 7.48
C ALA A 53 3.67 7.33 7.21
N THR A 54 2.66 7.43 8.07
CA THR A 54 1.37 6.75 7.85
C THR A 54 0.63 7.37 6.66
N ILE A 55 0.61 8.69 6.52
CA ILE A 55 -0.01 9.37 5.37
C ILE A 55 0.69 8.94 4.07
N GLU A 56 2.02 8.95 4.06
CA GLU A 56 2.83 8.54 2.92
C GLU A 56 2.57 7.07 2.54
N LEU A 57 2.43 6.18 3.52
CA LEU A 57 2.08 4.79 3.29
C LEU A 57 0.71 4.64 2.62
N PHE A 58 -0.30 5.41 3.06
CA PHE A 58 -1.62 5.42 2.42
C PHE A 58 -1.54 5.88 0.97
N PHE A 59 -0.78 6.95 0.71
CA PHE A 59 -0.51 7.44 -0.64
C PHE A 59 0.16 6.38 -1.52
N LEU A 60 1.24 5.75 -1.04
CA LEU A 60 1.95 4.70 -1.78
C LEU A 60 1.08 3.47 -2.05
N ASN A 61 0.24 3.09 -1.09
CA ASN A 61 -0.67 1.96 -1.25
C ASN A 61 -1.74 2.26 -2.30
N ALA A 62 -2.37 3.44 -2.24
CA ALA A 62 -3.34 3.89 -3.25
C ALA A 62 -2.71 3.96 -4.65
N LYS A 63 -1.53 4.57 -4.78
CA LYS A 63 -0.74 4.62 -6.02
C LYS A 63 -0.50 3.21 -6.58
N SER A 64 -0.10 2.25 -5.74
CA SER A 64 0.10 0.87 -6.18
C SER A 64 -1.20 0.18 -6.57
N CYS A 65 -2.31 0.46 -5.91
CA CYS A 65 -3.60 -0.16 -6.23
C CYS A 65 -4.13 0.33 -7.57
N ILE A 66 -4.02 1.64 -7.87
CA ILE A 66 -4.39 2.22 -9.16
C ILE A 66 -3.52 1.62 -10.28
N TYR A 67 -2.19 1.61 -10.10
CA TYR A 67 -1.27 1.07 -11.11
C TYR A 67 -1.49 -0.42 -11.41
N LYS A 68 -1.97 -1.20 -10.42
CA LYS A 68 -2.29 -2.62 -10.57
C LYS A 68 -3.74 -2.87 -10.99
N GLU A 69 -4.51 -1.82 -11.31
CA GLU A 69 -5.93 -1.91 -11.68
C GLU A 69 -6.80 -2.57 -10.58
N LEU A 70 -6.37 -2.49 -9.32
CA LEU A 70 -7.15 -2.96 -8.16
C LEU A 70 -8.20 -1.94 -7.71
N ILE A 71 -8.01 -0.68 -8.09
CA ILE A 71 -8.96 0.41 -7.94
C ILE A 71 -9.17 0.97 -9.34
N ASP A 72 -10.42 0.93 -9.80
CA ASP A 72 -10.81 1.54 -11.06
C ASP A 72 -10.97 3.05 -10.87
N VAL A 73 -10.47 3.82 -11.83
CA VAL A 73 -10.42 5.28 -11.77
C VAL A 73 -10.75 5.84 -13.15
N ASP A 74 -11.67 6.79 -13.19
CA ASP A 74 -12.05 7.47 -14.42
C ASP A 74 -10.84 8.12 -15.11
N SER A 75 -10.87 8.16 -16.44
CA SER A 75 -9.77 8.67 -17.26
C SER A 75 -9.43 10.13 -16.98
N GLU A 76 -10.38 10.97 -16.58
CA GLU A 76 -10.09 12.35 -16.19
C GLU A 76 -9.35 12.42 -14.85
N VAL A 77 -9.77 11.60 -13.88
CA VAL A 77 -9.19 11.55 -12.53
C VAL A 77 -7.78 10.95 -12.56
N VAL A 78 -7.51 9.95 -13.42
CA VAL A 78 -6.18 9.32 -13.48
C VAL A 78 -5.10 10.30 -13.93
N PHE A 79 -5.41 11.24 -14.84
CA PHE A 79 -4.46 12.28 -15.24
C PHE A 79 -4.17 13.27 -14.12
N GLU A 80 -5.19 13.67 -13.36
CA GLU A 80 -5.01 14.54 -12.19
C GLU A 80 -4.13 13.86 -11.14
N LEU A 81 -4.43 12.60 -10.80
CA LEU A 81 -3.62 11.82 -9.86
C LEU A 81 -2.18 11.62 -10.35
N ALA A 82 -1.99 11.35 -11.64
CA ALA A 82 -0.66 11.24 -12.24
C ALA A 82 0.13 12.55 -12.12
N SER A 83 -0.52 13.72 -12.23
CA SER A 83 0.13 15.01 -12.04
C SER A 83 0.64 15.21 -10.60
N TYR A 84 -0.16 14.85 -9.59
CA TYR A 84 0.26 14.91 -8.19
C TYR A 84 1.38 13.92 -7.88
N ILE A 85 1.33 12.71 -8.46
CA ILE A 85 2.41 11.72 -8.32
C ILE A 85 3.71 12.23 -8.94
N LEU A 86 3.63 12.90 -10.09
CA LEU A 86 4.80 13.49 -10.74
C LEU A 86 5.40 14.61 -9.89
N GLN A 87 4.56 15.49 -9.34
CA GLN A 87 4.95 16.56 -8.42
C GLN A 87 5.63 16.00 -7.16
N GLU A 88 5.08 14.94 -6.56
CA GLU A 88 5.68 14.26 -5.42
C GLU A 88 7.07 13.69 -5.77
N ALA A 89 7.21 13.07 -6.95
CA ALA A 89 8.45 12.42 -7.37
C ALA A 89 9.55 13.38 -7.89
N LYS A 90 9.17 14.55 -8.43
CA LYS A 90 10.08 15.47 -9.14
C LYS A 90 10.16 16.87 -8.55
N GLY A 91 9.28 17.21 -7.62
CA GLY A 91 9.13 18.57 -7.12
C GLY A 91 8.54 19.51 -8.16
N ASP A 92 8.72 20.82 -7.94
CA ASP A 92 8.15 21.85 -8.80
C ASP A 92 8.72 21.80 -10.22
N PHE A 93 7.84 21.93 -11.21
CA PHE A 93 8.25 22.05 -12.60
C PHE A 93 8.95 23.40 -12.85
N SER A 94 10.21 23.37 -13.26
CA SER A 94 10.95 24.52 -13.79
C SER A 94 11.16 24.36 -15.30
N ARG A 95 10.84 25.41 -16.07
CA ARG A 95 10.94 25.45 -17.54
C ARG A 95 12.37 25.57 -18.05
#